data_AF-A0A953P8D5-F1
#
_entry.id   AF-A0A953P8D5-F1
#
_cell.length_a   1.000
_cell.length_b   1.000
_cell.length_c   1.000
_cell.angle_alpha   90.00
_cell.angle_beta   90.00
_cell.angle_gamma   90.00
#
_symmetry.space_group_name_H-M   'P 1'
#
loop_
_entity.id
_entity.type
_entity.pdbx_description
1 polymer ?
#
loop_
_entity_poly.entity_id
_entity_poly.type
_entity_poly.pdbx_seq_one_letter_code
_entity_poly.pdbx_strand_id
1 'polypeptide(L)'
;MQPGTETSPQVYTEAESLAWTRQKVAHIIDTYNPTTVAVRYPERIARGANKDSAKSRCRVEGVLVEVSSTKNKVVVTGALNTFGKHAGSKSPKDDLVSKDLRGLDWSEHKDKAREAILVAASLLPE
;
A
#
# COMPACT_ATOMS: atom_id res chain seq x y z
N MET A 1 -19.74 -0.79 1.15
CA MET A 1 -18.34 -0.43 0.81
C MET A 1 -17.62 -1.72 0.43
N GLN A 2 -16.86 -1.74 -0.67
CA GLN A 2 -16.00 -2.89 -0.95
C GLN A 2 -14.84 -2.91 0.06
N PRO A 3 -14.54 -4.05 0.70
CA PRO A 3 -13.40 -4.15 1.60
C PRO A 3 -12.10 -3.80 0.86
N GLY A 4 -11.22 -3.05 1.52
CA GLY A 4 -9.89 -2.71 0.98
C GLY A 4 -9.79 -1.41 0.16
N THR A 5 -10.86 -0.62 0.07
CA THR A 5 -10.80 0.73 -0.53
C THR A 5 -11.49 1.75 0.37
N GLU A 6 -10.74 2.31 1.30
CA GLU A 6 -11.15 3.46 2.12
C GLU A 6 -10.76 4.75 1.38
N THR A 7 -11.73 5.64 1.19
CA THR A 7 -11.51 6.94 0.54
C THR A 7 -12.06 8.04 1.43
N SER A 8 -11.30 9.13 1.59
CA SER A 8 -11.77 10.29 2.34
C SER A 8 -13.04 10.88 1.69
N PRO A 9 -13.91 11.53 2.48
CA PRO A 9 -15.06 12.25 1.93
C PRO A 9 -14.64 13.25 0.85
N GLN A 10 -15.37 13.27 -0.28
CA GLN A 10 -15.03 14.11 -1.44
C GLN A 10 -15.07 15.62 -1.17
N VAL A 11 -15.82 16.04 -0.14
CA VAL A 11 -15.95 17.44 0.26
C VAL A 11 -14.76 17.96 1.05
N TYR A 12 -13.83 17.10 1.46
CA TYR A 12 -12.67 17.49 2.26
C TYR A 12 -11.60 18.17 1.42
N THR A 13 -11.00 19.21 2.01
CA THR A 13 -9.72 19.77 1.55
C THR A 13 -8.62 18.70 1.62
N GLU A 14 -7.47 18.96 0.98
CA GLU A 14 -6.32 18.06 1.07
C GLU A 14 -5.89 17.83 2.53
N ALA A 15 -5.83 18.89 3.34
CA ALA A 15 -5.44 18.79 4.74
C ALA A 15 -6.40 17.92 5.55
N GLU A 16 -7.71 18.11 5.38
CA GLU A 16 -8.74 17.29 6.03
C GLU A 16 -8.69 15.83 5.56
N SER A 17 -8.45 15.60 4.27
CA SER A 17 -8.28 14.26 3.70
C SER A 17 -7.06 13.54 4.30
N LEU A 18 -5.94 14.24 4.48
CA LEU A 18 -4.74 13.67 5.13
C LEU A 18 -4.98 13.41 6.62
N ALA A 19 -5.66 14.32 7.33
CA ALA A 19 -6.02 14.12 8.73
C ALA A 19 -6.96 12.92 8.94
N TRP A 20 -7.96 12.77 8.07
CA TRP A 20 -8.85 11.60 8.06
C TRP A 20 -8.08 10.31 7.77
N THR A 21 -7.19 10.34 6.77
CA THR A 21 -6.32 9.19 6.44
C THR A 21 -5.47 8.79 7.63
N ARG A 22 -4.89 9.77 8.34
CA ARG A 22 -4.11 9.56 9.55
C ARG A 22 -4.91 8.81 10.61
N GLN A 23 -6.15 9.23 10.86
CA GLN A 23 -7.06 8.59 11.83
C GLN A 23 -7.37 7.14 11.43
N LYS A 24 -7.63 6.89 10.14
CA LYS A 24 -7.92 5.54 9.64
C LYS A 24 -6.72 4.61 9.73
N VAL A 25 -5.53 5.08 9.34
CA VAL A 25 -4.30 4.29 9.47
C VAL A 25 -4.01 3.98 10.93
N ALA A 26 -4.15 4.96 11.83
CA ALA A 26 -3.96 4.74 13.26
C ALA A 26 -4.93 3.67 13.80
N HIS A 27 -6.21 3.76 13.43
CA HIS A 27 -7.21 2.78 13.80
C HIS A 27 -6.89 1.37 13.29
N ILE A 28 -6.44 1.22 12.04
CA ILE A 28 -6.03 -0.07 11.47
C ILE A 28 -4.83 -0.65 12.24
N ILE A 29 -3.82 0.17 12.52
CA ILE A 29 -2.64 -0.27 13.28
C ILE A 29 -3.04 -0.68 14.71
N ASP A 30 -3.92 0.08 15.36
CA ASP A 30 -4.38 -0.23 16.72
C ASP A 30 -5.24 -1.50 16.75
N THR A 31 -6.03 -1.74 15.70
CA THR A 31 -6.94 -2.89 15.61
C THR A 31 -6.19 -4.19 15.32
N TYR A 32 -5.27 -4.18 14.35
CA TYR A 32 -4.61 -5.40 13.87
C TYR A 32 -3.18 -5.56 14.40
N ASN A 33 -2.64 -4.54 15.07
CA ASN A 33 -1.32 -4.53 15.69
C ASN A 33 -0.21 -5.15 14.82
N PRO A 34 -0.04 -4.74 13.54
CA PRO A 34 0.94 -5.35 12.66
C PRO A 34 2.36 -5.16 13.22
N THR A 35 3.25 -6.13 12.98
CA THR A 35 4.67 -6.01 13.32
C THR A 35 5.38 -5.03 12.38
N THR A 36 5.02 -5.09 11.10
CA THR A 36 5.66 -4.34 10.00
C THR A 36 4.60 -3.68 9.13
N VAL A 37 4.89 -2.47 8.66
CA VAL A 37 4.09 -1.74 7.68
C VAL A 37 4.93 -1.53 6.43
N ALA A 38 4.37 -1.74 5.25
CA ALA A 38 5.05 -1.45 3.99
C ALA A 38 4.42 -0.26 3.26
N VAL A 39 5.29 0.58 2.71
CA VAL A 39 4.92 1.62 1.74
C VAL A 39 5.65 1.36 0.42
N ARG A 40 5.14 1.89 -0.69
CA ARG A 40 5.80 1.70 -1.98
C ARG A 40 7.18 2.35 -1.97
N TYR A 41 8.09 1.76 -2.73
CA TYR A 41 9.38 2.41 -3.00
C TYR A 41 9.15 3.63 -3.90
N PRO A 42 9.85 4.77 -3.68
CA PRO A 42 9.72 5.93 -4.55
C PRO A 42 10.00 5.58 -6.02
N GLU A 43 9.00 5.74 -6.89
CA GLU A 43 9.18 5.50 -8.32
C GLU A 43 9.90 6.68 -8.98
N ARG A 44 10.81 6.40 -9.92
CA ARG A 44 11.44 7.44 -10.73
C ARG A 44 10.38 8.13 -11.59
N ILE A 45 10.22 9.44 -11.43
CA ILE A 45 9.31 10.24 -12.26
C ILE A 45 10.03 10.58 -13.56
N ALA A 46 9.49 10.11 -14.70
CA ALA A 46 10.02 10.43 -16.02
C ALA A 46 9.96 11.95 -16.30
N ARG A 47 10.92 12.45 -17.09
CA ARG A 47 10.94 13.86 -17.50
C ARG A 47 9.68 14.17 -18.32
N GLY A 48 8.88 15.15 -17.88
CA GLY A 48 7.62 15.55 -18.53
C GLY A 48 6.36 14.84 -18.02
N ALA A 49 6.48 13.86 -17.12
CA ALA A 49 5.32 13.20 -16.53
C ALA A 49 4.55 14.12 -15.57
N ASN A 50 3.24 13.91 -15.45
CA ASN A 50 2.39 14.60 -14.48
C ASN A 50 2.90 14.32 -13.05
N LYS A 51 3.37 15.37 -12.37
CA LYS A 51 3.94 15.27 -11.02
C LYS A 51 2.91 15.32 -9.91
N ASP A 52 1.68 15.74 -10.20
CA ASP A 52 0.69 16.02 -9.15
C ASP A 52 0.12 14.75 -8.55
N SER A 53 -0.12 13.72 -9.37
CA SER A 53 -0.47 12.38 -8.85
C SER A 53 0.65 11.79 -7.99
N ALA A 54 1.91 11.99 -8.38
CA ALA A 54 3.04 11.51 -7.61
C ALA A 54 3.18 12.26 -6.28
N LYS A 55 3.04 13.59 -6.28
CA LYS A 55 3.04 14.42 -5.06
C LYS A 55 1.92 14.03 -4.10
N SER A 56 0.69 13.88 -4.61
CA SER A 56 -0.47 13.47 -3.81
C SER A 56 -0.22 12.11 -3.16
N ARG A 57 0.32 11.14 -3.91
CA ARG A 57 0.72 9.83 -3.38
C ARG A 57 1.78 9.96 -2.28
N CYS A 58 2.84 10.74 -2.49
CA CYS A 58 3.88 10.94 -1.50
C CYS A 58 3.36 11.55 -0.19
N ARG A 59 2.34 12.43 -0.24
CA ARG A 59 1.71 12.99 0.97
C ARG A 59 0.99 11.91 1.77
N VAL A 60 0.21 11.06 1.10
CA VAL A 60 -0.47 9.92 1.74
C VAL A 60 0.55 8.94 2.33
N GLU A 61 1.58 8.57 1.58
CA GLU A 61 2.66 7.69 2.06
C GLU A 61 3.40 8.30 3.26
N GLY A 62 3.61 9.62 3.27
CA GLY A 62 4.17 10.34 4.41
C GLY A 62 3.32 10.20 5.68
N VAL A 63 1.98 10.23 5.55
CA VAL A 63 1.06 9.96 6.67
C VAL A 63 1.23 8.52 7.16
N LEU A 64 1.33 7.53 6.26
CA LEU A 64 1.55 6.13 6.68
C LEU A 64 2.85 5.97 7.46
N VAL A 65 3.94 6.61 7.01
CA VAL A 65 5.24 6.58 7.69
C VAL A 65 5.15 7.24 9.07
N GLU A 66 4.53 8.42 9.17
CA GLU A 66 4.38 9.17 10.42
C GLU A 66 3.60 8.39 11.48
N VAL A 67 2.43 7.86 11.11
CA VAL A 67 1.59 7.10 12.04
C VAL A 67 2.28 5.82 12.48
N SER A 68 2.91 5.10 11.55
CA SER A 68 3.64 3.87 11.85
C SER A 68 4.78 4.12 12.82
N SER A 69 5.56 5.18 12.59
CA SER A 69 6.65 5.61 13.47
C SER A 69 6.15 5.94 14.88
N THR A 70 5.06 6.72 14.98
CA THR A 70 4.44 7.09 16.27
C THR A 70 3.91 5.87 17.03
N LYS A 71 3.52 4.82 16.32
CA LYS A 71 3.05 3.54 16.87
C LYS A 71 4.16 2.51 17.06
N ASN A 72 5.43 2.91 16.94
CA ASN A 72 6.62 2.05 17.04
C ASN A 72 6.57 0.83 16.11
N LYS A 73 6.06 1.01 14.89
CA LYS A 73 6.01 -0.03 13.85
C LYS A 73 7.19 0.09 12.91
N VAL A 74 7.76 -1.04 12.51
CA VAL A 74 8.82 -1.07 11.51
C VAL A 74 8.22 -0.74 10.15
N VAL A 75 8.77 0.26 9.47
CA VAL A 75 8.34 0.63 8.11
C VAL A 75 9.36 0.14 7.10
N VAL A 76 8.89 -0.61 6.10
CA VAL A 76 9.72 -1.12 5.00
C VAL A 76 9.23 -0.58 3.65
N THR A 77 10.10 -0.64 2.65
CA THR A 77 9.77 -0.21 1.28
C THR A 77 10.21 -1.27 0.26
N GLY A 78 9.60 -1.24 -0.92
CA GLY A 78 10.01 -2.12 -2.03
C GLY A 78 9.63 -3.59 -1.85
N ALA A 79 8.76 -3.91 -0.90
CA ALA A 79 8.31 -5.28 -0.59
C ALA A 79 7.81 -6.06 -1.82
N LEU A 80 7.09 -5.40 -2.74
CA LEU A 80 6.62 -6.03 -3.99
C LEU A 80 7.78 -6.49 -4.90
N ASN A 81 8.85 -5.70 -5.00
CA ASN A 81 10.01 -6.07 -5.80
C ASN A 81 10.78 -7.22 -5.15
N THR A 82 10.88 -7.23 -3.82
CA THR A 82 11.46 -8.34 -3.07
C THR A 82 10.65 -9.62 -3.29
N PHE A 83 9.33 -9.55 -3.19
CA PHE A 83 8.44 -10.67 -3.52
C PHE A 83 8.68 -11.18 -4.93
N GLY A 84 8.70 -10.31 -5.94
CA GLY A 84 8.94 -10.71 -7.33
C GLY A 84 10.25 -11.48 -7.52
N LYS A 85 11.33 -11.02 -6.87
CA LYS A 85 12.62 -11.73 -6.89
C LYS A 85 12.53 -13.13 -6.28
N HIS A 86 11.88 -13.27 -5.11
CA HIS A 86 11.71 -14.59 -4.47
C HIS A 86 10.77 -15.51 -5.25
N ALA A 87 9.74 -14.95 -5.87
CA ALA A 87 8.77 -15.70 -6.66
C ALA A 87 9.30 -16.11 -8.05
N GLY A 88 10.49 -15.68 -8.44
CA GLY A 88 11.03 -15.89 -9.79
C GLY A 88 10.34 -15.06 -10.88
N SER A 89 9.55 -14.06 -10.47
CA SER A 89 8.78 -13.20 -11.37
C SER A 89 9.65 -12.05 -11.90
N LYS A 90 9.71 -11.93 -13.23
CA LYS A 90 10.39 -10.81 -13.90
C LYS A 90 9.57 -9.52 -13.86
N SER A 91 8.25 -9.64 -13.66
CA SER A 91 7.31 -8.52 -13.55
C SER A 91 6.26 -8.85 -12.48
N PRO A 92 6.53 -8.60 -11.19
CA PRO A 92 5.56 -8.86 -10.12
C PRO A 92 4.24 -8.09 -10.25
N LYS A 93 4.18 -7.07 -11.13
CA LYS A 93 2.92 -6.39 -11.49
C LYS A 93 2.04 -7.25 -12.41
N ASP A 94 2.62 -8.11 -13.23
CA ASP A 94 1.86 -9.00 -14.12
C ASP A 94 1.15 -10.09 -13.30
N ASP A 95 1.76 -10.50 -12.18
CA ASP A 95 1.16 -11.45 -11.23
C ASP A 95 -0.12 -10.90 -10.59
N LEU A 96 -0.29 -9.56 -10.51
CA LEU A 96 -1.52 -8.92 -10.00
C LEU A 96 -2.71 -9.07 -10.96
N VAL A 97 -2.43 -9.26 -12.25
CA VAL A 97 -3.46 -9.38 -13.30
C VAL A 97 -4.08 -10.77 -13.30
N SER A 98 -3.35 -11.78 -12.81
CA SER A 98 -3.88 -13.13 -12.63
C SER A 98 -5.07 -13.13 -11.68
N LYS A 99 -6.13 -13.86 -12.05
CA LYS A 99 -7.28 -14.12 -11.16
C LYS A 99 -7.01 -15.21 -10.13
N ASP A 100 -5.92 -15.92 -10.29
CA ASP A 100 -5.45 -16.97 -9.40
C ASP A 100 -4.02 -16.64 -8.96
N LEU A 101 -3.84 -16.50 -7.66
CA LEU A 101 -2.51 -16.46 -7.06
C LEU A 101 -2.21 -17.78 -6.36
N ARG A 102 -1.53 -18.68 -7.08
CA ARG A 102 -1.02 -19.95 -6.53
C ARG A 102 -2.10 -20.79 -5.81
N GLY A 103 -3.29 -20.87 -6.40
CA GLY A 103 -4.45 -21.61 -5.89
C GLY A 103 -5.43 -20.76 -5.07
N LEU A 104 -5.15 -19.47 -4.87
CA LEU A 104 -6.08 -18.53 -4.22
C LEU A 104 -6.86 -17.76 -5.28
N ASP A 105 -8.17 -17.98 -5.33
CA ASP A 105 -9.08 -17.11 -6.08
C ASP A 105 -9.19 -15.76 -5.34
N TRP A 106 -8.71 -14.73 -6.02
CA TRP A 106 -8.75 -13.35 -5.55
C TRP A 106 -9.30 -12.42 -6.64
N SER A 107 -10.08 -13.00 -7.55
CA SER A 107 -10.69 -12.31 -8.70
C SER A 107 -11.60 -11.16 -8.29
N GLU A 108 -12.18 -11.22 -7.08
CA GLU A 108 -13.02 -10.17 -6.51
C GLU A 108 -12.26 -8.91 -6.06
N HIS A 109 -10.95 -9.01 -5.86
CA HIS A 109 -10.13 -7.89 -5.41
C HIS A 109 -9.66 -7.04 -6.60
N LYS A 110 -9.64 -5.72 -6.42
CA LYS A 110 -9.04 -4.78 -7.40
C LYS A 110 -7.51 -4.79 -7.30
N ASP A 111 -6.83 -4.39 -8.37
CA ASP A 111 -5.35 -4.40 -8.48
C ASP A 111 -4.64 -3.81 -7.26
N LYS A 112 -5.11 -2.66 -6.74
CA LYS A 112 -4.51 -2.01 -5.57
C LYS A 112 -4.65 -2.84 -4.28
N ALA A 113 -5.76 -3.54 -4.13
CA ALA A 113 -5.99 -4.43 -2.99
C ALA A 113 -5.15 -5.71 -3.13
N ARG A 114 -5.11 -6.31 -4.33
CA ARG A 114 -4.22 -7.46 -4.63
C ARG A 114 -2.76 -7.12 -4.34
N GLU A 115 -2.30 -5.93 -4.74
CA GLU A 115 -0.94 -5.47 -4.48
C GLU A 115 -0.66 -5.33 -2.98
N ALA A 116 -1.59 -4.73 -2.22
CA ALA A 116 -1.45 -4.62 -0.78
C ALA A 116 -1.41 -5.99 -0.09
N ILE A 117 -2.22 -6.95 -0.56
CA ILE A 117 -2.23 -8.33 -0.05
C ILE A 117 -0.90 -9.02 -0.34
N LEU A 118 -0.37 -8.96 -1.57
CA LEU A 118 0.93 -9.52 -1.91
C LEU A 118 2.06 -8.93 -1.06
N VAL A 119 2.05 -7.60 -0.92
CA VAL A 119 3.02 -6.90 -0.11
C VAL A 119 2.94 -7.36 1.35
N ALA A 120 1.75 -7.47 1.93
CA ALA A 120 1.58 -7.98 3.29
C ALA A 120 2.07 -9.43 3.42
N ALA A 121 1.73 -10.30 2.48
CA ALA A 121 2.16 -11.70 2.47
C ALA A 121 3.69 -11.83 2.40
N SER A 122 4.36 -10.95 1.65
CA SER A 122 5.83 -10.94 1.55
C SER A 122 6.57 -10.58 2.85
N LEU A 123 5.84 -10.10 3.86
CA LEU A 123 6.39 -9.70 5.17
C LEU A 123 6.05 -10.70 6.28
N LEU A 124 5.35 -11.79 5.95
CA LEU A 124 5.09 -12.84 6.91
C LEU A 124 6.41 -13.55 7.28
N PRO A 125 6.63 -13.85 8.58
CA PRO A 125 7.79 -14.65 8.99
C PRO A 125 7.73 -16.04 8.35
N GLU A 126 8.90 -16.64 8.13
CA GLU A 126 9.04 -18.04 7.74
C GLU A 126 8.52 -19.01 8.82
#